data_AF-A0A960N0X8-F1
#
_entry.id   AF-A0A960N0X8-F1
#
_cell.length_a   1.000
_cell.length_b   1.000
_cell.length_c   1.000
_cell.angle_alpha   90.00
_cell.angle_beta   90.00
_cell.angle_gamma   90.00
#
_symmetry.space_group_name_H-M   'P 1'
#
loop_
_entity.id
_entity.type
_entity.pdbx_description
1 polymer ?
#
loop_
_entity_poly.entity_id
_entity_poly.type
_entity_poly.pdbx_seq_one_letter_code
_entity_poly.pdbx_strand_id
1 'polypeptide(L)'
;MISMTLLTFLFFTGLVGFLTWILTRKDDHGTSTGYFLAGRTLTGGYIAGSLLLTNLSTEQLVGLNGAAFTDGIAVMAWEVIAGASLVVMALYFLPKYLRSGIATIPEFLESRFAGHTRTITSLIFILAYAVILLPIILYTGATGLKDILDLKSLTGIQNDTTLLWITVWFIGIVGSIYAIFGGLRTV
;
A
#
# COMPACT_ATOMS: atom_id res chain seq x y z
N MET A 1 -30.26 -7.76 2.34
CA MET A 1 -28.87 -7.87 1.86
C MET A 1 -27.97 -6.80 2.45
N ILE A 2 -28.27 -5.51 2.27
CA ILE A 2 -27.47 -4.37 2.75
C ILE A 2 -27.13 -4.41 4.25
N SER A 3 -28.09 -4.76 5.11
CA SER A 3 -27.87 -4.90 6.55
C SER A 3 -26.85 -5.99 6.91
N MET A 4 -26.79 -7.08 6.16
CA MET A 4 -25.79 -8.14 6.38
C MET A 4 -24.41 -7.69 5.92
N THR A 5 -24.30 -7.05 4.75
CA THR A 5 -23.02 -6.52 4.23
C THR A 5 -22.39 -5.51 5.19
N LEU A 6 -23.18 -4.56 5.71
CA LEU A 6 -22.72 -3.60 6.71
C LEU A 6 -22.29 -4.28 8.01
N LEU A 7 -23.08 -5.24 8.50
CA LEU A 7 -22.77 -5.96 9.73
C LEU A 7 -21.44 -6.73 9.60
N THR A 8 -21.24 -7.44 8.48
CA THR A 8 -19.97 -8.14 8.22
C THR A 8 -18.80 -7.17 8.05
N PHE A 9 -19.01 -6.04 7.37
CA PHE A 9 -17.96 -5.04 7.17
C PHE A 9 -17.50 -4.44 8.50
N LEU A 10 -18.44 -4.01 9.35
CA LEU A 10 -18.14 -3.47 10.67
C LEU A 10 -17.52 -4.53 11.59
N PHE A 11 -17.99 -5.78 11.52
CA PHE A 11 -17.43 -6.88 12.30
C PHE A 11 -15.97 -7.15 11.93
N PHE A 12 -15.65 -7.35 10.65
CA PHE A 12 -14.27 -7.64 10.22
C PHE A 12 -13.34 -6.44 10.43
N THR A 13 -13.81 -5.23 10.12
CA THR A 13 -13.02 -4.00 10.36
C THR A 13 -12.73 -3.81 11.84
N GLY A 14 -13.75 -4.00 12.69
CA GLY A 14 -13.60 -3.92 14.14
C GLY A 14 -12.71 -5.03 14.70
N LEU A 15 -12.82 -6.24 14.18
CA LEU A 15 -11.99 -7.39 14.58
C LEU A 15 -10.51 -7.15 14.23
N VAL A 16 -10.22 -6.66 13.01
CA VAL A 16 -8.84 -6.30 12.62
C VAL A 16 -8.32 -5.20 13.53
N GLY A 17 -9.08 -4.11 13.73
CA GLY A 17 -8.69 -3.03 14.63
C GLY A 17 -8.42 -3.50 16.07
N PHE A 18 -9.26 -4.40 16.58
CA PHE A 18 -9.12 -4.98 17.92
C PHE A 18 -7.90 -5.92 18.03
N LEU A 19 -7.68 -6.77 17.04
CA LEU A 19 -6.51 -7.66 16.98
C LEU A 19 -5.22 -6.83 16.90
N THR A 20 -5.17 -5.83 16.03
CA THR A 20 -4.02 -4.91 15.93
C THR A 20 -3.78 -4.22 17.27
N TRP A 21 -4.83 -3.73 17.93
CA TRP A 21 -4.68 -3.13 19.26
C TRP A 21 -4.12 -4.09 20.31
N ILE A 22 -4.60 -5.34 20.36
CA ILE A 22 -4.07 -6.36 21.29
C ILE A 22 -2.59 -6.66 21.01
N LEU A 23 -2.23 -6.82 19.73
CA LEU A 23 -0.88 -7.16 19.30
C LEU A 23 0.10 -6.02 19.57
N THR A 24 -0.28 -4.77 19.29
CA THR A 24 0.61 -3.60 19.39
C THR A 24 0.67 -2.99 20.80
N ARG A 25 -0.27 -3.32 21.71
CA ARG A 25 -0.34 -2.76 23.07
C ARG A 25 0.86 -3.07 23.97
N LYS A 26 1.66 -4.10 23.64
CA LYS A 26 2.82 -4.54 24.44
C LYS A 26 4.17 -4.19 23.82
N ASP A 27 4.20 -3.55 22.66
CA ASP A 27 5.47 -3.17 22.04
C ASP A 27 6.16 -2.09 22.87
N ASP A 28 7.47 -2.21 23.08
CA ASP A 28 8.26 -1.26 23.85
C ASP A 28 8.64 -0.06 22.97
N HIS A 29 8.18 1.14 23.33
CA HIS A 29 8.24 2.35 22.50
C HIS A 29 9.44 3.25 22.81
N GLY A 30 10.37 2.79 23.65
CA GLY A 30 11.42 3.63 24.23
C GLY A 30 12.74 3.72 23.46
N THR A 31 13.04 2.84 22.50
CA THR A 31 14.37 2.79 21.86
C THR A 31 14.32 2.78 20.33
N SER A 32 15.11 3.67 19.73
CA SER A 32 15.29 3.87 18.28
C SER A 32 15.76 2.61 17.53
N THR A 33 16.33 1.63 18.24
CA THR A 33 16.81 0.36 17.69
C THR A 33 15.68 -0.65 17.41
N GLY A 34 14.59 -0.62 18.20
CA GLY A 34 13.38 -1.39 17.91
C GLY A 34 12.58 -0.82 16.74
N TYR A 35 12.61 0.51 16.60
CA TYR A 35 11.83 1.29 15.63
C TYR A 35 12.27 1.13 14.17
N PHE A 36 13.57 0.96 13.88
CA PHE A 36 14.07 0.89 12.49
C PHE A 36 14.47 -0.50 11.99
N LEU A 37 14.66 -1.48 12.88
CA LEU A 37 15.17 -2.82 12.49
C LEU A 37 14.34 -4.00 12.99
N ALA A 38 13.25 -3.78 13.72
CA ALA A 38 12.56 -4.85 14.46
C ALA A 38 13.58 -5.77 15.16
N GLY A 39 14.62 -5.19 15.76
CA GLY A 39 15.70 -5.92 16.44
C GLY A 39 16.46 -6.97 15.63
N ARG A 40 16.39 -6.99 14.28
CA ARG A 40 16.90 -8.09 13.43
C ARG A 40 16.24 -9.45 13.72
N THR A 41 15.06 -9.47 14.34
CA THR A 41 14.37 -10.70 14.76
C THR A 41 13.37 -11.22 13.72
N LEU A 42 13.14 -10.48 12.64
CA LEU A 42 12.23 -10.89 11.57
C LEU A 42 12.81 -12.06 10.78
N THR A 43 12.17 -13.22 10.87
CA THR A 43 12.53 -14.39 10.06
C THR A 43 12.14 -14.17 8.60
N GLY A 44 12.79 -14.89 7.68
CA GLY A 44 12.56 -14.73 6.23
C GLY A 44 11.10 -14.87 5.80
N GLY A 45 10.29 -15.67 6.52
CA GLY A 45 8.86 -15.78 6.28
C GLY A 45 8.09 -14.48 6.54
N TYR A 46 8.39 -13.77 7.62
CA TYR A 46 7.77 -12.46 7.91
C TYR A 46 8.17 -11.40 6.88
N ILE A 47 9.44 -11.41 6.45
CA ILE A 47 9.93 -10.48 5.42
C ILE A 47 9.20 -10.74 4.09
N ALA A 48 9.11 -12.00 3.67
CA ALA A 48 8.40 -12.37 2.45
C ALA A 48 6.90 -12.01 2.53
N GLY A 49 6.25 -12.29 3.67
CA GLY A 49 4.85 -11.92 3.90
C GLY A 49 4.61 -10.42 3.84
N SER A 50 5.48 -9.62 4.48
CA SER A 50 5.41 -8.16 4.45
C SER A 50 5.58 -7.63 3.02
N LEU A 51 6.59 -8.10 2.28
CA LEU A 51 6.82 -7.68 0.89
C LEU A 51 5.62 -8.01 -0.03
N LEU A 52 4.99 -9.17 0.15
CA LEU A 52 3.78 -9.53 -0.58
C LEU A 52 2.61 -8.62 -0.21
N LEU A 53 2.41 -8.34 1.09
CA LEU A 53 1.35 -7.46 1.56
C LEU A 53 1.54 -6.01 1.09
N THR A 54 2.78 -5.52 1.00
CA THR A 54 3.07 -4.19 0.45
C THR A 54 2.79 -4.11 -1.05
N ASN A 55 2.83 -5.23 -1.77
CA ASN A 55 2.51 -5.27 -3.19
C ASN A 55 0.99 -5.38 -3.46
N LEU A 56 0.21 -5.87 -2.51
CA LEU A 56 -1.24 -5.98 -2.64
C LEU A 56 -1.93 -4.67 -2.26
N SER A 57 -2.52 -4.00 -3.24
CA SER A 57 -3.35 -2.81 -3.02
C SER A 57 -4.68 -2.88 -3.78
N THR A 58 -5.50 -1.83 -3.66
CA THR A 58 -6.76 -1.71 -4.41
C THR A 58 -6.52 -1.66 -5.92
N GLU A 59 -5.35 -1.22 -6.36
CA GLU A 59 -4.94 -1.27 -7.77
C GLU A 59 -4.93 -2.71 -8.28
N GLN A 60 -4.30 -3.64 -7.55
CA GLN A 60 -4.22 -5.05 -7.93
C GLN A 60 -5.60 -5.71 -7.79
N LEU A 61 -6.31 -5.46 -6.68
CA LEU A 61 -7.58 -6.13 -6.39
C LEU A 61 -8.74 -5.68 -7.31
N VAL A 62 -8.78 -4.41 -7.70
CA VAL A 62 -9.88 -3.86 -8.52
C VAL A 62 -9.40 -3.56 -9.93
N GLY A 63 -8.26 -2.87 -10.07
CA GLY A 63 -7.72 -2.46 -11.36
C GLY A 63 -7.23 -3.64 -12.20
N LEU A 64 -6.29 -4.44 -11.67
CA LEU A 64 -5.70 -5.57 -12.41
C LEU A 64 -6.75 -6.65 -12.70
N ASN A 65 -7.66 -6.94 -11.76
CA ASN A 65 -8.79 -7.84 -12.02
C ASN A 65 -9.76 -7.28 -13.05
N GLY A 66 -10.00 -5.97 -13.07
CA GLY A 66 -10.77 -5.30 -14.12
C GLY A 66 -10.12 -5.43 -15.49
N ALA A 67 -8.80 -5.23 -15.57
CA ALA A 67 -8.03 -5.43 -16.79
C ALA A 67 -8.04 -6.91 -17.23
N ALA A 68 -7.95 -7.85 -16.29
CA ALA A 68 -8.02 -9.28 -16.59
C ALA A 68 -9.41 -9.70 -17.12
N PHE A 69 -10.47 -9.00 -16.72
CA PHE A 69 -11.80 -9.21 -17.27
C PHE A 69 -11.90 -8.75 -18.74
N THR A 70 -11.23 -7.66 -19.11
CA THR A 70 -11.25 -7.13 -20.49
C THR A 70 -10.24 -7.81 -21.41
N ASP A 71 -9.01 -7.97 -20.94
CA ASP A 71 -7.85 -8.42 -21.73
C ASP A 71 -7.45 -9.87 -21.44
N GLY A 72 -8.19 -10.54 -20.54
CA GLY A 72 -8.02 -11.94 -20.21
C GLY A 72 -6.71 -12.24 -19.50
N ILE A 73 -6.16 -13.42 -19.79
CA ILE A 73 -4.97 -13.95 -19.12
C ILE A 73 -3.69 -13.16 -19.43
N ALA A 74 -3.67 -12.34 -20.49
CA ALA A 74 -2.49 -11.56 -20.89
C ALA A 74 -2.00 -10.62 -19.77
N VAL A 75 -2.92 -10.15 -18.93
CA VAL A 75 -2.62 -9.27 -17.79
C VAL A 75 -1.69 -9.94 -16.77
N MET A 76 -1.67 -11.27 -16.68
CA MET A 76 -0.77 -12.00 -15.78
C MET A 76 0.71 -11.74 -16.09
N ALA A 77 1.04 -11.29 -17.31
CA ALA A 77 2.42 -11.00 -17.71
C ALA A 77 3.06 -9.95 -16.78
N TRP A 78 2.28 -8.97 -16.29
CA TRP A 78 2.77 -7.95 -15.36
C TRP A 78 3.30 -8.57 -14.06
N GLU A 79 2.55 -9.50 -13.48
CA GLU A 79 2.90 -10.15 -12.22
C GLU A 79 4.03 -11.17 -12.39
N VAL A 80 4.01 -11.95 -13.48
CA VAL A 80 5.05 -12.95 -13.74
C VAL A 80 6.41 -12.29 -13.97
N ILE A 81 6.45 -11.20 -14.75
CA ILE A 81 7.70 -10.46 -15.01
C ILE A 81 8.17 -9.76 -13.73
N ALA A 82 7.27 -9.18 -12.95
CA ALA A 82 7.61 -8.57 -11.66
C ALA A 82 8.22 -9.60 -10.70
N GLY A 83 7.60 -10.79 -10.57
CA GLY A 83 8.10 -11.88 -9.73
C GLY A 83 9.49 -12.36 -10.16
N ALA A 84 9.70 -12.57 -11.46
CA ALA A 84 11.02 -12.93 -11.99
C ALA A 84 12.08 -11.86 -11.71
N SER A 85 11.71 -10.58 -11.89
CA SER A 85 12.59 -9.44 -11.62
C SER A 85 12.94 -9.32 -10.13
N LEU A 86 12.01 -9.65 -9.23
CA LEU A 86 12.23 -9.67 -7.79
C LEU A 86 13.27 -10.72 -7.39
N VAL A 87 13.25 -11.90 -8.01
CA VAL A 87 14.27 -12.94 -7.76
C VAL A 87 15.66 -12.44 -8.16
N VAL A 88 15.78 -11.79 -9.32
CA VAL A 88 17.05 -11.19 -9.76
C VAL A 88 17.50 -10.08 -8.80
N MET A 89 16.58 -9.21 -8.37
CA MET A 89 16.84 -8.18 -7.36
C MET A 89 17.37 -8.80 -6.06
N ALA A 90 16.72 -9.85 -5.55
CA ALA A 90 17.08 -10.51 -4.30
C ALA A 90 18.46 -11.19 -4.36
N LEU A 91 18.81 -11.82 -5.49
CA LEU A 91 20.06 -12.57 -5.62
C LEU A 91 21.27 -11.68 -5.94
N TYR A 92 21.09 -10.65 -6.78
CA TYR A 92 22.21 -9.86 -7.30
C TYR A 92 22.34 -8.47 -6.66
N PHE A 93 21.24 -7.73 -6.57
CA PHE A 93 21.27 -6.32 -6.17
C PHE A 93 21.16 -6.15 -4.65
N LEU A 94 20.29 -6.92 -3.99
CA LEU A 94 20.06 -6.83 -2.56
C LEU A 94 21.34 -7.03 -1.72
N PRO A 95 22.23 -8.02 -1.99
CA PRO A 95 23.48 -8.15 -1.24
C PRO A 95 24.39 -6.93 -1.36
N LYS A 96 24.37 -6.25 -2.50
CA LYS A 96 25.16 -5.04 -2.75
C LYS A 96 24.60 -3.84 -1.98
N TYR A 97 23.28 -3.65 -2.01
CA TYR A 97 22.63 -2.56 -1.28
C TYR A 97 22.81 -2.69 0.23
N LEU A 98 22.61 -3.90 0.77
CA LEU A 98 22.81 -4.17 2.19
C LEU A 98 24.26 -3.92 2.65
N ARG A 99 25.26 -4.24 1.81
CA ARG A 99 26.68 -3.96 2.12
C ARG A 99 27.01 -2.46 2.10
N SER A 100 26.33 -1.68 1.27
CA SER A 100 26.56 -0.23 1.18
C SER A 100 25.95 0.57 2.35
N GLY A 101 25.08 -0.04 3.15
CA GLY A 101 24.40 0.64 4.25
C GLY A 101 23.40 1.72 3.82
N ILE A 102 23.04 1.75 2.54
CA ILE A 102 22.15 2.73 1.94
C ILE A 102 20.70 2.30 2.16
N ALA A 103 19.86 3.21 2.64
CA ALA A 103 18.47 2.91 2.98
C ALA A 103 17.51 3.19 1.83
N THR A 104 17.82 4.16 0.96
CA THR A 104 16.91 4.59 -0.10
C THR A 104 17.57 4.64 -1.49
N ILE A 105 16.77 4.50 -2.56
CA ILE A 105 17.27 4.61 -3.94
C ILE A 105 17.89 5.99 -4.22
N PRO A 106 17.31 7.13 -3.79
CA PRO A 106 17.96 8.43 -3.98
C PRO A 106 19.31 8.56 -3.29
N GLU A 107 19.48 7.98 -2.09
CA GLU A 107 20.79 7.91 -1.41
C GLU A 107 21.80 7.05 -2.19
N PHE A 108 21.34 5.96 -2.81
CA PHE A 108 22.18 5.14 -3.68
C PHE A 108 22.72 5.94 -4.86
N LEU A 109 21.86 6.73 -5.49
CA LEU A 109 22.25 7.60 -6.59
C LEU A 109 23.15 8.75 -6.14
N GLU A 110 22.94 9.29 -4.92
CA GLU A 110 23.84 10.29 -4.33
C GLU A 110 25.26 9.75 -4.19
N SER A 111 25.38 8.56 -3.57
CA SER A 111 26.67 7.91 -3.35
C SER A 111 27.41 7.61 -4.65
N ARG A 112 26.68 7.31 -5.73
CA ARG A 112 27.27 6.94 -7.03
C ARG A 112 27.56 8.12 -7.95
N PHE A 113 26.76 9.18 -7.91
CA PHE A 113 26.80 10.29 -8.85
C PHE A 113 27.08 11.63 -8.15
N ALA A 114 26.07 12.22 -7.50
CA ALA A 114 26.17 13.46 -6.72
C ALA A 114 24.83 13.77 -6.01
N GLY A 115 24.85 14.71 -5.06
CA GLY A 115 23.65 15.21 -4.37
C GLY A 115 22.61 15.83 -5.30
N HIS A 116 23.01 16.41 -6.44
CA HIS A 116 22.06 16.93 -7.43
C HIS A 116 21.16 15.83 -8.01
N THR A 117 21.72 14.64 -8.28
CA THR A 117 20.97 13.48 -8.77
C THR A 117 19.94 13.02 -7.73
N ARG A 118 20.29 13.02 -6.44
CA ARG A 118 19.35 12.70 -5.37
C ARG A 118 18.13 13.62 -5.37
N THR A 119 18.34 14.93 -5.51
CA THR A 119 17.22 15.89 -5.50
C THR A 119 16.30 15.67 -6.68
N ILE A 120 16.86 15.48 -7.89
CA ILE A 120 16.06 15.19 -9.08
C ILE A 120 15.28 13.89 -8.91
N THR A 121 15.93 12.81 -8.50
CA THR A 121 15.26 11.51 -8.33
C THR A 121 14.19 11.56 -7.25
N SER A 122 14.45 12.23 -6.13
CA SER A 122 13.46 12.41 -5.06
C SER A 122 12.24 13.19 -5.55
N LEU A 123 12.46 14.26 -6.33
CA LEU A 123 11.38 15.04 -6.93
C LEU A 123 10.55 14.18 -7.89
N ILE A 124 11.20 13.37 -8.74
CA ILE A 124 10.52 12.45 -9.65
C ILE A 124 9.67 11.44 -8.86
N PHE A 125 10.19 10.84 -7.79
CA PHE A 125 9.42 9.91 -6.97
C PHE A 125 8.23 10.56 -6.29
N ILE A 126 8.40 11.75 -5.70
CA ILE A 126 7.31 12.48 -5.05
C ILE A 126 6.22 12.82 -6.08
N LEU A 127 6.60 13.30 -7.26
CA LEU A 127 5.65 13.62 -8.33
C LEU A 127 4.95 12.37 -8.86
N ALA A 128 5.68 11.28 -9.10
CA ALA A 128 5.10 10.01 -9.54
C ALA A 128 4.10 9.47 -8.51
N TYR A 129 4.43 9.54 -7.23
CA TYR A 129 3.51 9.11 -6.17
C TYR A 129 2.29 10.01 -6.08
N ALA A 130 2.47 11.34 -6.11
CA ALA A 130 1.37 12.29 -5.98
C ALA A 130 0.43 12.29 -7.18
N VAL A 131 0.95 12.15 -8.40
CA VAL A 131 0.20 12.36 -9.65
C VAL A 131 -0.27 11.06 -10.29
N ILE A 132 0.45 9.95 -10.07
CA ILE A 132 0.13 8.67 -10.71
C ILE A 132 -0.41 7.69 -9.68
N LEU A 133 0.39 7.36 -8.66
CA LEU A 133 0.07 6.27 -7.75
C LEU A 133 -1.13 6.60 -6.85
N LEU A 134 -1.11 7.75 -6.15
CA LEU A 134 -2.19 8.11 -5.22
C LEU A 134 -3.56 8.24 -5.92
N PRO A 135 -3.68 8.92 -7.09
CA PRO A 135 -4.96 8.98 -7.80
C PRO A 135 -5.49 7.61 -8.22
N ILE A 136 -4.63 6.70 -8.71
CA ILE A 136 -5.03 5.35 -9.11
C ILE A 136 -5.54 4.57 -7.89
N ILE A 137 -4.83 4.60 -6.77
CA ILE A 137 -5.22 3.91 -5.54
C ILE A 137 -6.55 4.47 -5.01
N LEU A 138 -6.69 5.80 -4.94
CA LEU A 138 -7.93 6.42 -4.47
C LEU A 138 -9.12 6.10 -5.38
N TYR A 139 -8.93 6.13 -6.70
CA TYR A 139 -9.99 5.82 -7.67
C TYR A 139 -10.42 4.35 -7.60
N THR A 140 -9.46 3.43 -7.63
CA THR A 140 -9.73 1.98 -7.56
C THR A 140 -10.32 1.58 -6.22
N GLY A 141 -9.83 2.16 -5.13
CA GLY A 141 -10.37 1.97 -3.78
C GLY A 141 -11.80 2.49 -3.65
N ALA A 142 -12.08 3.69 -4.18
CA ALA A 142 -13.43 4.25 -4.15
C ALA A 142 -14.42 3.45 -4.98
N THR A 143 -14.00 2.99 -6.17
CA THR A 143 -14.84 2.17 -7.05
C THR A 143 -15.11 0.81 -6.41
N GLY A 144 -14.08 0.14 -5.89
CA GLY A 144 -14.24 -1.13 -5.19
C GLY A 144 -15.16 -1.01 -3.97
N LEU A 145 -14.99 0.03 -3.15
CA LEU A 145 -15.83 0.23 -1.96
C LEU A 145 -17.29 0.53 -2.32
N LYS A 146 -17.51 1.34 -3.37
CA LYS A 146 -18.85 1.65 -3.90
C LYS A 146 -19.61 0.39 -4.31
N ASP A 147 -18.93 -0.51 -5.01
CA ASP A 147 -19.55 -1.71 -5.57
C ASP A 147 -19.72 -2.81 -4.51
N ILE A 148 -18.74 -2.99 -3.61
CA ILE A 148 -18.81 -4.00 -2.52
C ILE A 148 -19.91 -3.67 -1.50
N LEU A 149 -20.05 -2.39 -1.12
CA LEU A 149 -21.04 -1.98 -0.12
C LEU A 149 -22.40 -1.62 -0.73
N ASP A 150 -22.53 -1.61 -2.06
CA ASP A 150 -23.71 -1.05 -2.75
C ASP A 150 -24.07 0.34 -2.22
N LEU A 151 -23.09 1.25 -2.27
CA LEU A 151 -23.23 2.58 -1.69
C LEU A 151 -24.39 3.38 -2.31
N LYS A 152 -24.81 3.05 -3.54
CA LYS A 152 -25.97 3.67 -4.19
C LYS A 152 -27.25 3.39 -3.42
N SER A 153 -27.46 2.12 -3.05
CA SER A 153 -28.64 1.73 -2.26
C SER A 153 -28.58 2.25 -0.83
N LEU A 154 -27.38 2.31 -0.24
CA LEU A 154 -27.17 2.81 1.12
C LEU A 154 -27.39 4.31 1.28
N THR A 155 -26.86 5.11 0.36
CA THR A 155 -26.88 6.58 0.47
C THR A 155 -28.07 7.21 -0.24
N GLY A 156 -28.75 6.47 -1.13
CA GLY A 156 -29.83 6.98 -1.98
C GLY A 156 -29.36 7.94 -3.07
N ILE A 157 -28.04 8.15 -3.22
CA ILE A 157 -27.46 9.06 -4.22
C ILE A 157 -27.39 8.33 -5.56
N GLN A 158 -28.21 8.74 -6.51
CA GLN A 158 -28.27 8.14 -7.85
C GLN A 158 -27.15 8.63 -8.79
N ASN A 159 -26.50 9.74 -8.47
CA ASN A 159 -25.41 10.29 -9.28
C ASN A 159 -24.08 9.59 -8.98
N ASP A 160 -23.66 8.70 -9.88
CA ASP A 160 -22.42 7.92 -9.78
C ASP A 160 -21.18 8.77 -9.57
N THR A 161 -21.08 9.91 -10.27
CA THR A 161 -19.95 10.82 -10.16
C THR A 161 -19.88 11.44 -8.77
N THR A 162 -21.02 11.90 -8.24
CA THR A 162 -21.10 12.49 -6.89
C THR A 162 -20.72 11.46 -5.84
N LEU A 163 -21.24 10.24 -5.97
CA LEU A 163 -20.92 9.16 -5.06
C LEU A 163 -19.43 8.82 -5.07
N LEU A 164 -18.83 8.70 -6.26
CA LEU A 164 -17.40 8.45 -6.42
C LEU A 164 -16.55 9.52 -5.74
N TRP A 165 -16.84 10.81 -5.98
CA TRP A 165 -16.08 11.90 -5.35
C TRP A 165 -16.20 11.89 -3.83
N ILE A 166 -17.40 11.67 -3.29
CA ILE A 166 -17.62 11.55 -1.84
C ILE A 166 -16.78 10.40 -1.26
N THR A 167 -16.80 9.24 -1.91
CA THR A 167 -16.02 8.08 -1.47
C THR A 167 -14.51 8.32 -1.57
N VAL A 168 -14.03 8.97 -2.64
CA VAL A 168 -12.61 9.37 -2.78
C VAL A 168 -12.19 10.30 -1.65
N TRP A 169 -12.98 11.35 -1.37
CA TRP A 169 -12.70 12.26 -0.26
C TRP A 169 -12.73 11.55 1.09
N PHE A 170 -13.68 10.66 1.31
CA PHE A 170 -13.77 9.86 2.53
C PHE A 170 -12.51 9.00 2.74
N ILE A 171 -12.11 8.21 1.73
CA ILE A 171 -10.91 7.37 1.80
C ILE A 171 -9.66 8.24 1.98
N GLY A 172 -9.54 9.35 1.24
CA GLY A 172 -8.41 10.27 1.33
C GLY A 172 -8.28 10.93 2.70
N ILE A 173 -9.38 11.37 3.32
CA ILE A 173 -9.39 11.98 4.65
C ILE A 173 -9.05 10.93 5.71
N VAL A 174 -9.72 9.77 5.71
CA VAL A 174 -9.44 8.70 6.68
C VAL A 174 -8.00 8.21 6.55
N GLY A 175 -7.52 8.01 5.32
CA GLY A 175 -6.14 7.64 5.04
C GLY A 175 -5.13 8.70 5.48
N SER A 176 -5.45 9.99 5.31
CA SER A 176 -4.59 11.09 5.78
C SER A 176 -4.55 11.18 7.31
N ILE A 177 -5.69 11.02 7.99
CA ILE A 177 -5.77 10.93 9.45
C ILE A 177 -4.91 9.75 9.92
N TYR A 178 -5.08 8.58 9.30
CA TYR A 178 -4.27 7.41 9.61
C TYR A 178 -2.77 7.66 9.42
N ALA A 179 -2.36 8.29 8.32
CA ALA A 179 -0.95 8.60 8.05
C ALA A 179 -0.36 9.60 9.06
N ILE A 180 -1.13 10.64 9.43
CA ILE A 180 -0.68 11.68 10.37
C ILE A 180 -0.57 11.12 11.80
N PHE A 181 -1.57 10.41 12.28
CA PHE A 181 -1.60 9.90 13.66
C PHE A 181 -0.85 8.58 13.84
N GLY A 182 -0.75 7.77 12.79
CA GLY A 182 -0.03 6.50 12.81
C GLY A 182 1.49 6.65 12.56
N GLY A 183 1.92 7.62 11.75
CA GLY A 183 3.32 7.75 11.31
C GLY A 183 3.84 6.52 10.54
N LEU A 184 5.13 6.51 10.18
CA LEU A 184 5.86 5.41 9.50
C LEU A 184 5.86 4.06 10.26
N ARG A 185 5.17 4.00 11.40
CA ARG A 185 5.20 2.93 12.40
C ARG A 185 4.01 1.98 12.30
N THR A 186 2.94 2.40 11.63
CA THR A 186 1.68 1.64 11.51
C THR A 186 1.52 1.02 10.11
N VAL A 187 2.45 1.30 9.19
CA VAL A 187 2.44 0.80 7.81
C VAL A 187 3.37 -0.40 7.70
#